data_AF-A0A897N406-F1
#
_entry.id   AF-A0A897N406-F1
#
_cell.length_a   1.000
_cell.length_b   1.000
_cell.length_c   1.000
_cell.angle_alpha   90.00
_cell.angle_beta   90.00
_cell.angle_gamma   90.00
#
_symmetry.space_group_name_H-M   'P 1'
#
loop_
_entity.id
_entity.type
_entity.pdbx_description
1 polymer ?
#
loop_
_entity_poly.entity_id
_entity_poly.type
_entity_poly.pdbx_seq_one_letter_code
_entity_poly.pdbx_strand_id
1 'polypeptide(L)'
;MDLPEPVRSALDTLPAPRTVVVAVVVSLGLIALLVTVLVATGVLAQPTVESIDSQWGEATNETTQIETQAIVDNPNPIGIPGVVSVEYTASLNDIVLVDNEKSGIGLSPGKNTIEFTAAMDNDRIADWWVTHINGDERSTMTIEPTVSGPGVSQSLPDQTSDIETDLLAGLNTAEPQPVGTSDREYFTAESTSVEWGEATPQVAPLDIRSMLRNEQPVPITIREISYDVSIGGVTLANGSQDDGTTIGPGESGVVDPTIDLDNSRMDEWWVSHVENGERSTLSVDAWATIEAGGQTETVPLSMFATNETVETDLLG
;
A
#
# COMPACT_ATOMS: atom_id res chain seq x y z
N MET A 1 -12.58 23.23 -0.12
CA MET A 1 -13.71 24.08 0.30
C MET A 1 -13.53 24.43 1.77
N ASP A 2 -13.90 25.64 2.21
CA ASP A 2 -13.81 26.02 3.63
C ASP A 2 -15.00 25.40 4.39
N LEU A 3 -14.75 24.36 5.18
CA LEU A 3 -15.80 23.63 5.90
C LEU A 3 -16.40 24.50 7.05
N PRO A 4 -17.73 24.46 7.30
CA PRO A 4 -18.36 25.15 8.42
C PRO A 4 -17.81 24.69 9.79
N GLU A 5 -17.69 25.60 10.76
CA GLU A 5 -17.19 25.32 12.13
C GLU A 5 -17.77 24.07 12.84
N PRO A 6 -19.09 23.76 12.78
CA PRO A 6 -19.63 22.55 13.44
C PRO A 6 -19.10 21.24 12.83
N VAL A 7 -18.62 21.26 11.57
CA VAL A 7 -18.01 20.09 10.91
C VAL A 7 -16.59 19.87 11.43
N ARG A 8 -15.83 20.94 11.67
CA ARG A 8 -14.49 20.86 12.26
C ARG A 8 -14.51 20.26 13.66
N SER A 9 -15.52 20.60 14.45
CA SER A 9 -15.67 20.09 15.83
C SER A 9 -16.04 18.60 15.90
N ALA A 10 -16.61 18.01 14.83
CA ALA A 10 -16.91 16.58 14.76
C ALA A 10 -15.65 15.74 14.42
N LEU A 11 -14.71 16.29 13.64
CA LEU A 11 -13.42 15.65 13.32
C LEU A 11 -12.55 15.46 14.58
N ASP A 12 -12.64 16.36 15.55
CA ASP A 12 -11.97 16.23 16.85
C ASP A 12 -12.55 15.10 17.74
N THR A 13 -13.69 14.52 17.35
CA THR A 13 -14.39 13.44 18.09
C THR A 13 -14.29 12.07 17.44
N LEU A 14 -13.51 11.94 16.36
CA LEU A 14 -13.26 10.65 15.72
C LEU A 14 -12.64 9.66 16.73
N PRO A 15 -13.00 8.37 16.64
CA PRO A 15 -12.42 7.36 17.51
C PRO A 15 -10.89 7.35 17.37
N ALA A 16 -10.20 7.03 18.45
CA ALA A 16 -8.74 6.89 18.44
C ALA A 16 -8.31 5.90 17.33
N PRO A 17 -7.15 6.14 16.68
CA PRO A 17 -6.68 5.29 15.59
C PRO A 17 -6.67 3.83 16.04
N ARG A 18 -7.33 2.97 15.25
CA ARG A 18 -7.23 1.53 15.43
C ARG A 18 -5.96 1.09 14.70
N THR A 19 -5.07 0.43 15.42
CA THR A 19 -3.86 -0.13 14.81
C THR A 19 -4.22 -1.51 14.27
N VAL A 20 -4.32 -1.64 12.95
CA VAL A 20 -4.26 -2.95 12.29
C VAL A 20 -2.79 -3.28 12.12
N VAL A 21 -2.26 -4.13 13.00
CA VAL A 21 -0.89 -4.64 12.89
C VAL A 21 -0.95 -5.88 12.00
N VAL A 22 -0.59 -5.74 10.72
CA VAL A 22 -0.24 -6.90 9.90
C VAL A 22 1.24 -7.19 10.16
N ALA A 23 1.50 -8.04 11.16
CA ALA A 23 2.84 -8.52 11.44
C ALA A 23 3.18 -9.64 10.46
N VAL A 24 3.83 -9.30 9.34
CA VAL A 24 4.57 -10.29 8.56
C VAL A 24 5.97 -10.34 9.15
N VAL A 25 6.37 -11.49 9.69
CA VAL A 25 7.74 -11.74 10.11
C VAL A 25 8.41 -12.45 8.95
N VAL A 26 9.03 -11.72 8.03
CA VAL A 26 9.90 -12.34 7.03
C VAL A 26 11.30 -12.45 7.63
N SER A 27 11.53 -13.56 8.31
CA SER A 27 12.91 -13.97 8.57
C SER A 27 13.53 -14.41 7.26
N LEU A 28 14.24 -13.52 6.55
CA LEU A 28 15.14 -13.91 5.46
C LEU A 28 16.33 -14.69 6.05
N GLY A 29 16.07 -15.96 6.37
CA GLY A 29 17.08 -16.91 6.79
C GLY A 29 17.89 -17.36 5.59
N LEU A 30 18.76 -16.50 5.05
CA LEU A 30 19.55 -16.83 3.87
C LEU A 30 20.96 -17.29 4.25
N ILE A 31 21.16 -18.61 4.32
CA ILE A 31 22.48 -19.22 4.11
C ILE A 31 22.48 -19.69 2.64
N ALA A 32 22.77 -18.78 1.71
CA ALA A 32 22.95 -19.15 0.31
C ALA A 32 24.36 -19.74 0.13
N LEU A 33 24.42 -21.05 -0.08
CA LEU A 33 25.63 -21.77 -0.47
C LEU A 33 25.94 -21.38 -1.93
N LEU A 34 26.96 -20.57 -2.20
CA LEU A 34 27.40 -20.30 -3.59
C LEU A 34 27.95 -21.61 -4.17
N VAL A 35 27.25 -22.19 -5.15
CA VAL A 35 27.50 -23.54 -5.65
C VAL A 35 28.60 -23.59 -6.74
N THR A 36 29.65 -24.36 -6.42
CA THR A 36 30.46 -25.27 -7.27
C THR A 36 31.12 -24.82 -8.59
N VAL A 37 31.93 -23.76 -8.61
CA VAL A 37 33.01 -23.68 -9.66
C VAL A 37 34.43 -23.65 -9.11
N LEU A 38 34.63 -23.35 -7.83
CA LEU A 38 35.93 -23.54 -7.18
C LEU A 38 36.25 -25.01 -6.79
N VAL A 39 35.30 -25.94 -7.01
CA VAL A 39 35.38 -27.33 -6.54
C VAL A 39 35.97 -28.30 -7.57
N ALA A 40 36.09 -27.93 -8.84
CA ALA A 40 36.55 -28.85 -9.90
C ALA A 40 38.02 -29.33 -9.74
N THR A 41 38.80 -28.72 -8.84
CA THR A 41 40.18 -29.14 -8.51
C THR A 41 40.35 -29.70 -7.09
N GLY A 42 39.33 -29.59 -6.21
CA GLY A 42 39.38 -30.06 -4.82
C GLY A 42 40.29 -29.27 -3.87
N VAL A 43 40.79 -28.10 -4.27
CA VAL A 43 41.78 -27.32 -3.49
C VAL A 43 41.16 -26.12 -2.76
N LEU A 44 39.99 -25.62 -3.18
CA LEU A 44 39.39 -24.39 -2.64
C LEU A 44 37.97 -24.65 -2.13
N ALA A 45 37.66 -24.11 -0.96
CA ALA A 45 36.34 -24.13 -0.33
C ALA A 45 35.42 -23.08 -0.98
N GLN A 46 34.11 -23.29 -0.94
CA GLN A 46 33.13 -22.40 -1.57
C GLN A 46 32.89 -21.17 -0.67
N PRO A 47 32.90 -19.95 -1.22
CA PRO A 47 32.40 -18.79 -0.50
C PRO A 47 30.94 -18.99 -0.07
N THR A 48 30.52 -18.35 1.01
CA THR A 48 29.15 -18.44 1.52
C THR A 48 28.59 -17.05 1.77
N VAL A 49 27.35 -16.82 1.35
CA VAL A 49 26.62 -15.61 1.75
C VAL A 49 26.11 -15.84 3.18
N GLU A 50 26.56 -15.00 4.11
CA GLU A 50 26.17 -15.06 5.52
C GLU A 50 24.90 -14.27 5.81
N SER A 51 24.72 -13.11 5.16
CA SER A 51 23.50 -12.30 5.23
C SER A 51 23.30 -11.51 3.95
N ILE A 52 22.04 -11.18 3.68
CA ILE A 52 21.62 -10.19 2.71
C ILE A 52 20.60 -9.32 3.43
N ASP A 53 20.84 -8.02 3.45
CA ASP A 53 20.00 -7.02 4.09
C ASP A 53 19.66 -5.97 3.03
N SER A 54 18.38 -5.60 2.91
CA SER A 54 17.92 -4.56 1.97
C SER A 54 17.22 -3.46 2.73
N GLN A 55 17.36 -2.23 2.25
CA GLN A 55 16.68 -1.06 2.78
C GLN A 55 16.36 -0.09 1.65
N TRP A 56 15.40 0.80 1.90
CA TRP A 56 15.16 1.92 1.01
C TRP A 56 16.29 2.94 1.12
N GLY A 57 16.77 3.39 -0.05
CA GLY A 57 17.73 4.47 -0.19
C GLY A 57 17.03 5.81 -0.45
N GLU A 58 17.66 6.67 -1.27
CA GLU A 58 17.07 7.93 -1.68
C GLU A 58 15.78 7.72 -2.49
N ALA A 59 14.69 8.34 -2.03
CA ALA A 59 13.42 8.42 -2.75
C ALA A 59 13.25 9.83 -3.35
N THR A 60 12.97 9.88 -4.64
CA THR A 60 12.68 11.11 -5.38
C THR A 60 11.34 10.96 -6.09
N ASN A 61 10.82 12.01 -6.71
CA ASN A 61 9.56 11.92 -7.45
C ASN A 61 9.61 10.91 -8.63
N GLU A 62 10.79 10.69 -9.23
CA GLU A 62 10.93 9.83 -10.41
C GLU A 62 11.36 8.41 -10.05
N THR A 63 12.26 8.27 -9.06
CA THR A 63 12.84 6.98 -8.70
C THR A 63 12.99 6.80 -7.20
N THR A 64 12.86 5.56 -6.74
CA THR A 64 13.19 5.13 -5.37
C THR A 64 14.32 4.12 -5.40
N GLN A 65 15.34 4.34 -4.58
CA GLN A 65 16.49 3.44 -4.51
C GLN A 65 16.25 2.27 -3.56
N ILE A 66 16.76 1.10 -3.94
CA ILE A 66 16.89 -0.07 -3.07
C ILE A 66 18.39 -0.28 -2.85
N GLU A 67 18.81 -0.20 -1.60
CA GLU A 67 20.17 -0.45 -1.16
C GLU A 67 20.25 -1.83 -0.54
N THR A 68 21.06 -2.71 -1.13
CA THR A 68 21.26 -4.07 -0.64
C THR A 68 22.70 -4.25 -0.20
N GLN A 69 22.91 -4.81 0.99
CA GLN A 69 24.21 -5.21 1.50
C GLN A 69 24.25 -6.74 1.67
N ALA A 70 25.24 -7.38 1.07
CA ALA A 70 25.52 -8.80 1.24
C ALA A 70 26.85 -9.01 1.96
N ILE A 71 26.85 -9.87 3.00
CA ILE A 71 28.06 -10.32 3.68
C ILE A 71 28.46 -11.68 3.11
N VAL A 72 29.65 -11.76 2.52
CA VAL A 72 30.17 -12.98 1.87
C VAL A 72 31.47 -13.41 2.53
N ASP A 73 31.49 -14.59 3.13
CA ASP A 73 32.72 -15.20 3.65
C ASP A 73 33.42 -16.00 2.55
N ASN A 74 34.69 -15.67 2.29
CA ASN A 74 35.58 -16.48 1.47
C ASN A 74 36.53 -17.27 2.38
N PRO A 75 36.28 -18.57 2.60
CA PRO A 75 37.07 -19.38 3.52
C PRO A 75 38.49 -19.68 3.00
N ASN A 76 38.82 -19.28 1.76
CA ASN A 76 40.11 -19.56 1.16
C ASN A 76 41.18 -18.56 1.62
N PRO A 77 42.43 -19.00 1.84
CA PRO A 77 43.54 -18.12 2.21
C PRO A 77 44.03 -17.23 1.05
N ILE A 78 43.38 -17.33 -0.12
CA ILE A 78 43.66 -16.54 -1.32
C ILE A 78 42.40 -15.82 -1.78
N GLY A 79 42.59 -14.62 -2.33
CA GLY A 79 41.49 -13.84 -2.88
C GLY A 79 41.01 -14.36 -4.22
N ILE A 80 39.71 -14.20 -4.50
CA ILE A 80 39.10 -14.42 -5.80
C ILE A 80 39.14 -13.07 -6.54
N PRO A 81 39.75 -12.98 -7.73
CA PRO A 81 39.83 -11.73 -8.48
C PRO A 81 38.43 -11.24 -8.92
N GLY A 82 38.32 -9.97 -9.29
CA GLY A 82 37.09 -9.28 -9.71
C GLY A 82 36.50 -9.82 -11.02
N VAL A 83 36.06 -11.07 -11.03
CA VAL A 83 35.52 -11.77 -12.21
C VAL A 83 34.12 -12.31 -11.95
N VAL A 84 33.58 -12.07 -10.75
CA VAL A 84 32.21 -12.43 -10.40
C VAL A 84 31.30 -11.26 -10.76
N SER A 85 30.15 -11.57 -11.36
CA SER A 85 29.02 -10.66 -11.44
C SER A 85 27.82 -11.24 -10.71
N VAL A 86 27.03 -10.36 -10.12
CA VAL A 86 25.74 -10.67 -9.50
C VAL A 86 24.70 -9.83 -10.21
N GLU A 87 23.69 -10.50 -10.73
CA GLU A 87 22.50 -9.93 -11.34
C GLU A 87 21.32 -10.24 -10.41
N TYR A 88 20.36 -9.33 -10.32
CA TYR A 88 19.08 -9.65 -9.71
C TYR A 88 17.95 -8.92 -10.43
N THR A 89 16.82 -9.60 -10.51
CA THR A 89 15.53 -9.01 -10.87
C THR A 89 14.66 -9.00 -9.63
N ALA A 90 14.07 -7.86 -9.28
CA ALA A 90 13.04 -7.76 -8.28
C ALA A 90 11.71 -7.43 -8.95
N SER A 91 10.69 -8.25 -8.71
CA SER A 91 9.33 -8.04 -9.19
C SER A 91 8.35 -7.99 -8.03
N LEU A 92 7.26 -7.26 -8.24
CA LEU A 92 6.13 -7.20 -7.33
C LEU A 92 4.91 -7.64 -8.12
N ASN A 93 4.38 -8.81 -7.78
CA ASN A 93 3.58 -9.63 -8.69
C ASN A 93 4.37 -9.87 -9.98
N ASP A 94 3.74 -9.65 -11.14
CA ASP A 94 4.35 -9.79 -12.47
C ASP A 94 5.04 -8.48 -12.96
N ILE A 95 5.18 -7.47 -12.10
CA ILE A 95 5.75 -6.16 -12.47
C ILE A 95 7.21 -6.10 -12.02
N VAL A 96 8.12 -6.04 -12.98
CA VAL A 96 9.55 -5.84 -12.72
C VAL A 96 9.77 -4.43 -12.19
N LEU A 97 10.18 -4.33 -10.94
CA LEU A 97 10.53 -3.08 -10.28
C LEU A 97 11.95 -2.66 -10.64
N VAL A 98 12.88 -3.61 -10.59
CA VAL A 98 14.26 -3.36 -10.97
C VAL A 98 14.94 -4.60 -11.53
N ASP A 99 15.83 -4.36 -12.49
CA ASP A 99 16.79 -5.30 -13.06
C ASP A 99 18.17 -4.64 -12.92
N ASN A 100 19.09 -5.31 -12.23
CA ASN A 100 20.40 -4.73 -11.93
C ASN A 100 21.51 -5.77 -12.00
N GLU A 101 22.67 -5.36 -12.51
CA GLU A 101 23.88 -6.18 -12.57
C GLU A 101 25.06 -5.42 -11.95
N LYS A 102 25.78 -6.09 -11.04
CA LYS A 102 27.08 -5.64 -10.56
C LYS A 102 28.16 -6.64 -10.95
N SER A 103 29.09 -6.17 -11.77
CA SER A 103 30.24 -6.95 -12.23
C SER A 103 31.55 -6.53 -11.54
N GLY A 104 32.59 -7.35 -11.71
CA GLY A 104 33.92 -7.05 -11.18
C GLY A 104 34.09 -7.32 -9.69
N ILE A 105 33.21 -8.12 -9.09
CA ILE A 105 33.23 -8.43 -7.67
C ILE A 105 34.40 -9.37 -7.37
N GLY A 106 35.32 -8.91 -6.54
CA GLY A 106 36.43 -9.69 -6.01
C GLY A 106 36.20 -10.01 -4.53
N LEU A 107 36.62 -11.19 -4.09
CA LEU A 107 36.47 -11.62 -2.70
C LEU A 107 37.85 -11.79 -2.07
N SER A 108 38.18 -10.93 -1.10
CA SER A 108 39.35 -11.12 -0.24
C SER A 108 39.17 -12.34 0.67
N PRO A 109 40.23 -12.93 1.24
CA PRO A 109 40.09 -13.94 2.29
C PRO A 109 39.25 -13.44 3.48
N GLY A 110 38.35 -14.27 3.99
CA GLY A 110 37.44 -13.95 5.10
C GLY A 110 36.18 -13.19 4.65
N LYS A 111 35.62 -12.37 5.54
CA LYS A 111 34.38 -11.63 5.30
C LYS A 111 34.57 -10.45 4.35
N ASN A 112 33.68 -10.35 3.38
CA ASN A 112 33.58 -9.28 2.40
C ASN A 112 32.19 -8.66 2.47
N THR A 113 32.13 -7.34 2.42
CA THR A 113 30.87 -6.60 2.29
C THR A 113 30.70 -6.19 0.83
N ILE A 114 29.57 -6.55 0.23
CA ILE A 114 29.22 -6.19 -1.14
C ILE A 114 27.95 -5.35 -1.08
N GLU A 115 28.02 -4.15 -1.62
CA GLU A 115 26.89 -3.20 -1.63
C GLU A 115 26.35 -3.05 -3.05
N PHE A 116 25.04 -2.99 -3.18
CA PHE A 116 24.32 -2.83 -4.44
C PHE A 116 23.31 -1.70 -4.26
N THR A 117 23.16 -0.89 -5.30
CA THR A 117 22.11 0.12 -5.35
C THR A 117 21.38 -0.07 -6.66
N ALA A 118 20.07 -0.21 -6.57
CA ALA A 118 19.13 -0.21 -7.67
C ALA A 118 18.29 1.05 -7.58
N ALA A 119 17.89 1.60 -8.72
CA ALA A 119 16.84 2.60 -8.79
C ALA A 119 15.64 1.99 -9.51
N MET A 120 14.49 1.98 -8.84
CA MET A 120 13.21 1.61 -9.42
C MET A 120 12.52 2.88 -9.90
N ASP A 121 11.95 2.86 -11.11
CA ASP A 121 11.07 3.92 -11.60
C ASP A 121 9.73 3.91 -10.84
N ASN A 122 9.33 5.04 -10.27
CA ASN A 122 8.12 5.13 -9.44
C ASN A 122 6.83 4.88 -10.23
N ASP A 123 6.83 5.07 -11.55
CA ASP A 123 5.70 4.72 -12.42
C ASP A 123 5.29 3.24 -12.28
N ARG A 124 6.24 2.35 -11.90
CA ARG A 124 5.96 0.93 -11.64
C ARG A 124 5.08 0.70 -10.41
N ILE A 125 5.05 1.64 -9.48
CA ILE A 125 4.21 1.56 -8.29
C ILE A 125 2.74 1.77 -8.63
N ALA A 126 2.44 2.66 -9.58
CA ALA A 126 1.08 2.81 -10.09
C ALA A 126 0.60 1.53 -10.79
N ASP A 127 1.47 0.87 -11.58
CA ASP A 127 1.16 -0.43 -12.18
C ASP A 127 0.93 -1.51 -11.09
N TRP A 128 1.78 -1.54 -10.07
CA TRP A 128 1.66 -2.52 -8.97
C TRP A 128 0.37 -2.33 -8.20
N TRP A 129 0.03 -1.09 -7.86
CA TRP A 129 -1.17 -0.76 -7.12
C TRP A 129 -2.42 -1.36 -7.75
N VAL A 130 -2.55 -1.28 -9.08
CA VAL A 130 -3.65 -1.90 -9.81
C VAL A 130 -3.69 -3.42 -9.58
N THR A 131 -2.54 -4.09 -9.73
CA THR A 131 -2.47 -5.54 -9.53
C THR A 131 -2.70 -5.95 -8.07
N HIS A 132 -2.31 -5.11 -7.11
CA HIS A 132 -2.52 -5.34 -5.69
C HIS A 132 -4.01 -5.27 -5.34
N ILE A 133 -4.68 -4.19 -5.74
CA ILE A 133 -6.11 -3.99 -5.49
C ILE A 133 -6.95 -5.08 -6.16
N ASN A 134 -6.69 -5.38 -7.43
CA ASN A 134 -7.41 -6.44 -8.15
C ASN A 134 -7.03 -7.85 -7.67
N GLY A 135 -5.95 -7.98 -6.90
CA GLY A 135 -5.49 -9.22 -6.26
C GLY A 135 -6.04 -9.41 -4.84
N ASP A 136 -7.14 -8.76 -4.48
CA ASP A 136 -7.70 -8.75 -3.12
C ASP A 136 -6.70 -8.21 -2.08
N GLU A 137 -6.01 -7.12 -2.42
CA GLU A 137 -5.00 -6.48 -1.58
C GLU A 137 -3.85 -7.41 -1.18
N ARG A 138 -3.51 -8.33 -2.10
CA ARG A 138 -2.42 -9.30 -1.94
C ARG A 138 -1.40 -9.11 -3.03
N SER A 139 -0.14 -9.22 -2.67
CA SER A 139 0.96 -9.21 -3.63
C SER A 139 2.10 -10.09 -3.18
N THR A 140 2.90 -10.55 -4.14
CA THR A 140 4.12 -11.31 -3.85
C THR A 140 5.31 -10.57 -4.43
N MET A 141 6.24 -10.15 -3.58
CA MET A 141 7.55 -9.68 -4.01
C MET A 141 8.43 -10.90 -4.31
N THR A 142 9.07 -10.91 -5.48
CA THR A 142 10.02 -11.96 -5.87
C THR A 142 11.35 -11.33 -6.22
N ILE A 143 12.44 -11.85 -5.64
CA ILE A 143 13.81 -11.48 -6.00
C ILE A 143 14.47 -12.72 -6.59
N GLU A 144 14.91 -12.62 -7.83
CA GLU A 144 15.55 -13.69 -8.61
C GLU A 144 17.04 -13.37 -8.79
N PRO A 145 17.95 -13.92 -7.96
CA PRO A 145 19.36 -13.61 -8.05
C PRO A 145 20.08 -14.57 -9.00
N THR A 146 20.95 -14.05 -9.85
CA THR A 146 21.86 -14.83 -10.70
C THR A 146 23.30 -14.45 -10.43
N VAL A 147 24.17 -15.45 -10.25
CA VAL A 147 25.60 -15.26 -10.05
C VAL A 147 26.35 -15.81 -11.24
N SER A 148 27.21 -14.99 -11.83
CA SER A 148 28.00 -15.34 -13.00
C SER A 148 29.50 -15.20 -12.73
N GLY A 149 30.30 -16.07 -13.36
CA GLY A 149 31.76 -16.09 -13.26
C GLY A 149 32.39 -16.71 -14.51
N PRO A 150 33.73 -16.88 -14.55
CA PRO A 150 34.40 -17.41 -15.73
C PRO A 150 33.89 -18.80 -16.14
N GLY A 151 33.14 -18.85 -17.25
CA GLY A 151 32.63 -20.09 -17.84
C GLY A 151 31.41 -20.69 -17.12
N VAL A 152 30.78 -19.98 -16.19
CA VAL A 152 29.60 -20.43 -15.46
C VAL A 152 28.64 -19.28 -15.17
N SER A 153 27.35 -19.56 -15.24
CA SER A 153 26.30 -18.71 -14.69
C SER A 153 25.32 -19.62 -13.95
N GLN A 154 24.88 -19.20 -12.78
CA GLN A 154 23.99 -19.97 -11.92
C GLN A 154 22.93 -19.05 -11.30
N SER A 155 21.67 -19.39 -11.52
CA SER A 155 20.55 -18.84 -10.76
C SER A 155 20.55 -19.41 -9.34
N LEU A 156 20.36 -18.54 -8.36
CA LEU A 156 20.12 -18.89 -6.97
C LEU A 156 18.61 -19.11 -6.76
N PRO A 157 18.21 -19.76 -5.66
CA PRO A 157 16.79 -19.86 -5.32
C PRO A 157 16.16 -18.47 -5.17
N ASP A 158 14.95 -18.32 -5.72
CA ASP A 158 14.16 -17.11 -5.62
C ASP A 158 13.81 -16.83 -4.15
N GLN A 159 13.75 -15.55 -3.81
CA GLN A 159 13.28 -15.09 -2.51
C GLN A 159 11.91 -14.45 -2.70
N THR A 160 10.91 -14.97 -1.98
CA THR A 160 9.54 -14.50 -2.08
C THR A 160 9.06 -13.96 -0.74
N SER A 161 8.40 -12.79 -0.77
CA SER A 161 7.68 -12.21 0.38
C SER A 161 6.24 -11.93 -0.02
N ASP A 162 5.29 -12.26 0.86
CA ASP A 162 3.88 -11.95 0.66
C ASP A 162 3.51 -10.67 1.39
N ILE A 163 2.81 -9.79 0.70
CA ILE A 163 2.33 -8.51 1.19
C ILE A 163 0.81 -8.55 1.14
N GLU A 164 0.20 -8.28 2.29
CA GLU A 164 -1.24 -8.24 2.45
C GLU A 164 -1.61 -6.91 3.11
N THR A 165 -2.56 -6.20 2.51
CA THR A 165 -3.19 -5.05 3.15
C THR A 165 -4.69 -5.31 3.32
N ASP A 166 -5.34 -4.48 4.12
CA ASP A 166 -6.79 -4.50 4.32
C ASP A 166 -7.24 -3.06 4.56
N LEU A 167 -7.20 -2.26 3.51
CA LEU A 167 -7.36 -0.81 3.62
C LEU A 167 -8.81 -0.43 3.93
N LEU A 168 -9.75 -1.31 3.61
CA LEU A 168 -11.18 -1.06 3.71
C LEU A 168 -11.84 -1.73 4.92
N ALA A 169 -11.15 -2.60 5.67
CA ALA A 169 -11.72 -3.28 6.85
C ALA A 169 -12.37 -2.32 7.85
N GLY A 170 -11.72 -1.18 8.13
CA GLY A 170 -12.20 -0.19 9.09
C GLY A 170 -13.53 0.47 8.70
N LEU A 171 -13.87 0.46 7.41
CA LEU A 171 -15.07 1.06 6.84
C LEU A 171 -16.26 0.08 6.78
N ASN A 172 -15.99 -1.22 6.82
CA ASN A 172 -17.01 -2.27 6.77
C ASN A 172 -17.61 -2.52 8.16
N THR A 173 -18.90 -2.21 8.34
CA THR A 173 -19.59 -2.42 9.62
C THR A 173 -21.06 -2.78 9.46
N ALA A 174 -21.52 -3.70 10.30
CA ALA A 174 -22.94 -4.02 10.49
C ALA A 174 -23.50 -3.43 11.81
N GLU A 175 -22.69 -2.65 12.53
CA GLU A 175 -23.12 -1.96 13.74
C GLU A 175 -23.83 -0.66 13.39
N PRO A 176 -25.06 -0.43 13.89
CA PRO A 176 -25.78 0.81 13.61
C PRO A 176 -25.05 2.06 14.12
N GLN A 177 -24.92 3.07 13.29
CA GLN A 177 -24.26 4.34 13.63
C GLN A 177 -25.18 5.55 13.37
N PRO A 178 -25.26 6.52 14.29
CA PRO A 178 -26.05 7.73 14.07
C PRO A 178 -25.37 8.60 13.00
N VAL A 179 -26.18 9.22 12.14
CA VAL A 179 -25.75 10.14 11.08
C VAL A 179 -26.46 11.47 11.28
N GLY A 180 -25.69 12.52 11.51
CA GLY A 180 -26.22 13.86 11.74
C GLY A 180 -25.21 14.81 12.35
N THR A 181 -25.71 15.88 12.95
CA THR A 181 -24.89 16.87 13.66
C THR A 181 -24.90 16.60 15.16
N SER A 182 -24.07 17.31 15.92
CA SER A 182 -24.05 17.24 17.39
C SER A 182 -25.42 17.47 18.05
N ASP A 183 -26.29 18.23 17.38
CA ASP A 183 -27.58 18.65 17.92
C ASP A 183 -28.76 17.84 17.37
N ARG A 184 -28.56 17.10 16.27
CA ARG A 184 -29.64 16.41 15.57
C ARG A 184 -29.16 15.22 14.75
N GLU A 185 -29.72 14.07 15.06
CA GLU A 185 -29.62 12.86 14.24
C GLU A 185 -30.67 12.89 13.12
N TYR A 186 -30.24 12.56 11.90
CA TYR A 186 -31.10 12.50 10.72
C TYR A 186 -31.39 11.06 10.30
N PHE A 187 -30.34 10.24 10.25
CA PHE A 187 -30.44 8.83 9.92
C PHE A 187 -29.73 7.98 10.96
N THR A 188 -30.13 6.72 11.03
CA THR A 188 -29.27 5.64 11.53
C THR A 188 -28.70 4.91 10.31
N ALA A 189 -27.39 4.84 10.15
CA ALA A 189 -26.75 3.92 9.21
C ALA A 189 -26.80 2.52 9.81
N GLU A 190 -27.67 1.65 9.30
CA GLU A 190 -27.90 0.29 9.80
C GLU A 190 -26.74 -0.64 9.44
N SER A 191 -26.13 -0.43 8.28
CA SER A 191 -24.91 -1.10 7.85
C SER A 191 -24.19 -0.28 6.79
N THR A 192 -22.87 -0.42 6.73
CA THR A 192 -22.01 0.13 5.68
C THR A 192 -21.07 -0.96 5.19
N SER A 193 -20.99 -1.14 3.89
CA SER A 193 -19.99 -1.97 3.23
C SER A 193 -19.23 -1.15 2.21
N VAL A 194 -17.92 -1.39 2.12
CA VAL A 194 -17.03 -0.71 1.18
C VAL A 194 -16.15 -1.77 0.54
N GLU A 195 -16.11 -1.78 -0.79
CA GLU A 195 -15.36 -2.74 -1.59
C GLU A 195 -14.59 -2.02 -2.70
N TRP A 196 -13.47 -2.60 -3.11
CA TRP A 196 -12.78 -2.15 -4.31
C TRP A 196 -13.56 -2.59 -5.55
N GLY A 197 -13.76 -1.66 -6.48
CA GLY A 197 -14.10 -1.99 -7.86
C GLY A 197 -12.86 -2.43 -8.65
N GLU A 198 -13.04 -2.76 -9.93
CA GLU A 198 -11.92 -3.13 -10.80
C GLU A 198 -11.00 -1.91 -11.02
N ALA A 199 -9.79 -1.97 -10.47
CA ALA A 199 -8.79 -0.94 -10.65
C ALA A 199 -8.20 -0.98 -12.07
N THR A 200 -7.86 0.20 -12.56
CA THR A 200 -7.18 0.43 -13.84
C THR A 200 -5.99 1.34 -13.61
N PRO A 201 -5.06 1.51 -14.56
CA PRO A 201 -3.94 2.44 -14.37
C PRO A 201 -4.35 3.91 -14.16
N GLN A 202 -5.61 4.28 -14.45
CA GLN A 202 -6.10 5.64 -14.23
C GLN A 202 -6.87 5.78 -12.91
N VAL A 203 -7.70 4.79 -12.58
CA VAL A 203 -8.63 4.89 -11.45
C VAL A 203 -8.71 3.60 -10.66
N ALA A 204 -8.78 3.71 -9.33
CA ALA A 204 -9.19 2.63 -8.43
C ALA A 204 -10.58 2.98 -7.86
N PRO A 205 -11.66 2.36 -8.33
CA PRO A 205 -13.01 2.66 -7.84
C PRO A 205 -13.20 2.12 -6.42
N LEU A 206 -13.82 2.93 -5.57
CA LEU A 206 -14.26 2.56 -4.23
C LEU A 206 -15.79 2.53 -4.22
N ASP A 207 -16.36 1.33 -4.18
CA ASP A 207 -17.79 1.11 -4.18
C ASP A 207 -18.30 1.06 -2.74
N ILE A 208 -19.10 2.05 -2.37
CA ILE A 208 -19.67 2.18 -1.03
C ILE A 208 -21.14 1.80 -1.10
N ARG A 209 -21.64 1.13 -0.06
CA ARG A 209 -23.07 0.85 0.11
C ARG A 209 -23.46 1.00 1.56
N SER A 210 -24.42 1.87 1.83
CA SER A 210 -24.97 2.09 3.18
C SER A 210 -26.48 1.98 3.19
N MET A 211 -27.03 1.32 4.22
CA MET A 211 -28.47 1.27 4.49
C MET A 211 -28.79 2.32 5.54
N LEU A 212 -29.53 3.37 5.16
CA LEU A 212 -29.89 4.48 6.05
C LEU A 212 -31.35 4.41 6.43
N ARG A 213 -31.63 4.44 7.73
CA ARG A 213 -32.98 4.55 8.28
C ARG A 213 -33.28 5.99 8.67
N ASN A 214 -34.37 6.56 8.16
CA ASN A 214 -34.78 7.92 8.49
C ASN A 214 -35.42 8.00 9.88
N GLU A 215 -34.79 8.71 10.82
CA GLU A 215 -35.28 8.89 12.19
C GLU A 215 -36.20 10.10 12.35
N GLN A 216 -36.40 10.88 11.29
CA GLN A 216 -37.23 12.09 11.30
C GLN A 216 -38.69 11.79 10.93
N PRO A 217 -39.65 12.58 11.47
CA PRO A 217 -41.08 12.42 11.15
C PRO A 217 -41.47 12.97 9.77
N VAL A 218 -40.50 13.37 8.96
CA VAL A 218 -40.66 13.95 7.62
C VAL A 218 -39.74 13.22 6.64
N PRO A 219 -40.10 13.11 5.36
CA PRO A 219 -39.19 12.53 4.36
C PRO A 219 -37.91 13.38 4.26
N ILE A 220 -36.78 12.70 4.08
CA ILE A 220 -35.48 13.32 3.81
C ILE A 220 -35.03 12.89 2.42
N THR A 221 -34.64 13.85 1.59
CA THR A 221 -34.00 13.59 0.30
C THR A 221 -32.50 13.84 0.40
N ILE A 222 -31.68 12.87 0.04
CA ILE A 222 -30.24 13.04 -0.12
C ILE A 222 -30.02 13.60 -1.52
N ARG A 223 -29.51 14.83 -1.61
CA ARG A 223 -29.36 15.54 -2.88
C ARG A 223 -28.01 15.24 -3.50
N GLU A 224 -26.97 15.38 -2.70
CA GLU A 224 -25.59 15.28 -3.14
C GLU A 224 -24.76 14.67 -2.01
N ILE A 225 -23.77 13.87 -2.37
CA ILE A 225 -22.74 13.36 -1.47
C ILE A 225 -21.41 13.95 -1.93
N SER A 226 -20.75 14.71 -1.06
CA SER A 226 -19.40 15.23 -1.28
C SER A 226 -18.39 14.38 -0.51
N TYR A 227 -17.18 14.25 -1.04
CA TYR A 227 -16.14 13.42 -0.44
C TYR A 227 -14.74 14.01 -0.68
N ASP A 228 -13.84 13.68 0.24
CA ASP A 228 -12.40 13.86 0.14
C ASP A 228 -11.71 12.56 0.58
N VAL A 229 -10.83 12.04 -0.26
CA VAL A 229 -10.04 10.85 0.03
C VAL A 229 -8.58 11.17 -0.18
N SER A 230 -7.75 10.87 0.82
CA SER A 230 -6.31 11.07 0.75
C SER A 230 -5.55 9.93 1.41
N ILE A 231 -4.32 9.70 0.95
CA ILE A 231 -3.40 8.75 1.57
C ILE A 231 -2.05 9.41 1.80
N GLY A 232 -1.53 9.35 3.02
CA GLY A 232 -0.26 10.03 3.37
C GLY A 232 -0.30 11.55 3.14
N GLY A 233 -1.49 12.16 3.10
CA GLY A 233 -1.69 13.57 2.77
C GLY A 233 -1.79 13.89 1.27
N VAL A 234 -1.67 12.89 0.39
CA VAL A 234 -1.90 13.03 -1.05
C VAL A 234 -3.37 12.81 -1.35
N THR A 235 -4.07 13.84 -1.81
CA THR A 235 -5.46 13.72 -2.25
C THR A 235 -5.57 12.85 -3.50
N LEU A 236 -6.35 11.78 -3.39
CA LEU A 236 -6.67 10.83 -4.45
C LEU A 236 -8.03 11.12 -5.09
N ALA A 237 -8.99 11.62 -4.30
CA ALA A 237 -10.29 12.04 -4.80
C ALA A 237 -10.82 13.23 -4.01
N ASN A 238 -11.37 14.22 -4.70
CA ASN A 238 -12.11 15.32 -4.10
C ASN A 238 -13.26 15.68 -5.05
N GLY A 239 -14.50 15.42 -4.64
CA GLY A 239 -15.61 15.50 -5.56
C GLY A 239 -16.98 15.44 -4.90
N SER A 240 -18.01 15.38 -5.74
CA SER A 240 -19.38 15.16 -5.32
C SER A 240 -20.18 14.37 -6.34
N GLN A 241 -21.24 13.71 -5.89
CA GLN A 241 -22.15 12.92 -6.70
C GLN A 241 -23.61 13.21 -6.31
N ASP A 242 -24.47 13.42 -7.30
CA ASP A 242 -25.91 13.51 -7.10
C ASP A 242 -26.50 12.11 -6.79
N ASP A 243 -27.36 12.01 -5.79
CA ASP A 243 -28.05 10.75 -5.41
C ASP A 243 -29.56 10.86 -5.71
N GLY A 244 -30.22 11.85 -5.12
CA GLY A 244 -31.65 12.09 -5.29
C GLY A 244 -32.56 11.14 -4.49
N THR A 245 -32.00 10.16 -3.77
CA THR A 245 -32.76 9.21 -2.95
C THR A 245 -33.58 9.92 -1.89
N THR A 246 -34.86 9.56 -1.78
CA THR A 246 -35.77 10.07 -0.76
C THR A 246 -36.21 8.93 0.15
N ILE A 247 -35.98 9.08 1.45
CA ILE A 247 -36.29 8.08 2.47
C ILE A 247 -37.46 8.59 3.31
N GLY A 248 -38.57 7.86 3.32
CA GLY A 248 -39.77 8.23 4.08
C GLY A 248 -39.58 8.14 5.59
N PRO A 249 -40.48 8.74 6.39
CA PRO A 249 -40.38 8.71 7.86
C PRO A 249 -40.36 7.28 8.41
N GLY A 250 -39.29 6.90 9.12
CA GLY A 250 -39.12 5.57 9.71
C GLY A 250 -38.80 4.44 8.71
N GLU A 251 -38.65 4.76 7.43
CA GLU A 251 -38.24 3.83 6.37
C GLU A 251 -36.72 3.76 6.25
N SER A 252 -36.21 2.69 5.64
CA SER A 252 -34.80 2.56 5.25
C SER A 252 -34.63 2.70 3.74
N GLY A 253 -33.53 3.32 3.32
CA GLY A 253 -33.12 3.45 1.92
C GLY A 253 -31.64 3.11 1.76
N VAL A 254 -31.25 2.72 0.54
CA VAL A 254 -29.85 2.42 0.22
C VAL A 254 -29.22 3.62 -0.45
N VAL A 255 -27.99 3.93 -0.06
CA VAL A 255 -27.12 4.93 -0.64
C VAL A 255 -25.84 4.24 -1.07
N ASP A 256 -25.50 4.33 -2.35
CA ASP A 256 -24.44 3.53 -2.96
C ASP A 256 -23.52 4.34 -3.90
N PRO A 257 -22.74 5.30 -3.37
CA PRO A 257 -21.83 6.08 -4.18
C PRO A 257 -20.59 5.27 -4.57
N THR A 258 -20.07 5.56 -5.77
CA THR A 258 -18.75 5.11 -6.23
C THR A 258 -17.81 6.31 -6.24
N ILE A 259 -16.65 6.18 -5.59
CA ILE A 259 -15.58 7.18 -5.58
C ILE A 259 -14.43 6.67 -6.43
N ASP A 260 -14.09 7.37 -7.51
CA ASP A 260 -12.93 7.03 -8.33
C ASP A 260 -11.67 7.68 -7.75
N LEU A 261 -10.74 6.88 -7.23
CA LEU A 261 -9.44 7.35 -6.76
C LEU A 261 -8.48 7.51 -7.93
N ASP A 262 -7.80 8.66 -8.04
CA ASP A 262 -6.84 8.95 -9.10
C ASP A 262 -5.51 8.21 -8.88
N ASN A 263 -5.28 7.15 -9.68
CA ASN A 263 -4.06 6.35 -9.57
C ASN A 263 -2.81 7.08 -10.09
N SER A 264 -2.96 8.17 -10.84
CA SER A 264 -1.81 8.97 -11.28
C SER A 264 -1.14 9.77 -10.16
N ARG A 265 -1.71 9.71 -8.95
CA ARG A 265 -1.17 10.34 -7.72
C ARG A 265 -0.39 9.34 -6.85
N MET A 266 -0.32 8.06 -7.22
CA MET A 266 0.28 7.01 -6.40
C MET A 266 1.81 7.12 -6.33
N ASP A 267 2.45 7.66 -7.35
CA ASP A 267 3.88 7.99 -7.37
C ASP A 267 4.24 9.06 -6.32
N GLU A 268 3.40 10.09 -6.17
CA GLU A 268 3.56 11.14 -5.15
C GLU A 268 3.38 10.58 -3.74
N TRP A 269 2.37 9.73 -3.55
CA TRP A 269 2.15 9.05 -2.27
C TRP A 269 3.35 8.15 -1.92
N TRP A 270 3.82 7.35 -2.87
CA TRP A 270 4.86 6.35 -2.70
C TRP A 270 6.14 6.90 -2.06
N VAL A 271 6.63 8.05 -2.54
CA VAL A 271 7.83 8.69 -1.99
C VAL A 271 7.66 8.93 -0.49
N SER A 272 6.55 9.56 -0.11
CA SER A 272 6.25 9.85 1.29
C SER A 272 6.02 8.58 2.11
N HIS A 273 5.45 7.52 1.51
CA HIS A 273 5.22 6.24 2.17
C HIS A 273 6.53 5.58 2.59
N VAL A 274 7.46 5.47 1.63
CA VAL A 274 8.79 4.87 1.84
C VAL A 274 9.62 5.68 2.82
N GLU A 275 9.66 7.02 2.67
CA GLU A 275 10.41 7.89 3.60
C GLU A 275 9.90 7.81 5.04
N ASN A 276 8.61 7.49 5.24
CA ASN A 276 8.00 7.28 6.54
C ASN A 276 8.12 5.82 7.05
N GLY A 277 9.00 5.02 6.43
CA GLY A 277 9.25 3.63 6.80
C GLY A 277 8.10 2.72 6.42
N GLU A 278 7.58 2.89 5.20
CA GLU A 278 6.45 2.12 4.65
C GLU A 278 5.16 2.32 5.44
N ARG A 279 4.91 3.56 5.87
CA ARG A 279 3.74 3.93 6.68
C ARG A 279 3.03 5.14 6.13
N SER A 280 1.71 5.07 6.05
CA SER A 280 0.84 6.17 5.65
C SER A 280 -0.48 6.13 6.39
N THR A 281 -1.28 7.19 6.28
CA THR A 281 -2.64 7.22 6.80
C THR A 281 -3.60 7.39 5.64
N LEU A 282 -4.55 6.46 5.48
CA LEU A 282 -5.71 6.61 4.61
C LEU A 282 -6.75 7.43 5.37
N SER A 283 -7.17 8.54 4.78
CA SER A 283 -8.22 9.41 5.30
C SER A 283 -9.36 9.48 4.30
N VAL A 284 -10.57 9.21 4.77
CA VAL A 284 -11.80 9.35 4.00
C VAL A 284 -12.70 10.29 4.79
N ASP A 285 -13.18 11.35 4.15
CA ASP A 285 -14.19 12.25 4.70
C ASP A 285 -15.34 12.36 3.71
N ALA A 286 -16.58 12.27 4.21
CA ALA A 286 -17.78 12.38 3.38
C ALA A 286 -18.90 13.15 4.06
N TRP A 287 -19.71 13.83 3.25
CA TRP A 287 -20.83 14.64 3.68
C TRP A 287 -22.01 14.46 2.74
N ALA A 288 -23.23 14.48 3.27
CA ALA A 288 -24.45 14.53 2.48
C ALA A 288 -25.10 15.90 2.59
N THR A 289 -25.46 16.48 1.46
CA THR A 289 -26.42 17.59 1.40
C THR A 289 -27.82 17.00 1.35
N ILE A 290 -28.58 17.19 2.42
CA ILE A 290 -29.94 16.66 2.58
C ILE A 290 -30.99 17.75 2.52
N GLU A 291 -32.19 17.40 2.06
CA GLU A 291 -33.37 18.26 2.14
C GLU A 291 -34.43 17.60 3.03
N ALA A 292 -34.82 18.27 4.11
CA ALA A 292 -35.83 17.80 5.05
C ALA A 292 -36.82 18.93 5.37
N GLY A 293 -38.11 18.72 5.13
CA GLY A 293 -39.15 19.73 5.42
C GLY A 293 -38.96 21.06 4.67
N GLY A 294 -38.38 21.01 3.45
CA GLY A 294 -38.15 22.19 2.60
C GLY A 294 -36.92 23.02 2.98
N GLN A 295 -36.06 22.52 3.88
CA GLN A 295 -34.77 23.12 4.23
C GLN A 295 -33.64 22.18 3.83
N THR A 296 -32.51 22.76 3.41
CA THR A 296 -31.30 22.02 3.05
C THR A 296 -30.27 22.14 4.15
N GLU A 297 -29.61 21.03 4.49
CA GLU A 297 -28.54 20.96 5.49
C GLU A 297 -27.44 20.01 5.00
N THR A 298 -26.18 20.29 5.38
CA THR A 298 -25.05 19.38 5.13
C THR A 298 -24.74 18.63 6.41
N VAL A 299 -24.75 17.29 6.32
CA VAL A 299 -24.49 16.40 7.45
C VAL A 299 -23.25 15.55 7.18
N PRO A 300 -22.37 15.35 8.18
CA PRO A 300 -21.25 14.42 8.02
C PRO A 300 -21.75 12.99 7.91
N LEU A 301 -21.15 12.22 7.02
CA LEU A 301 -21.35 10.78 6.89
C LEU A 301 -20.24 10.07 7.64
N SER A 302 -20.26 10.19 8.97
CA SER A 302 -19.19 9.68 9.85
C SER A 302 -18.96 8.18 9.75
N MET A 303 -19.92 7.41 9.24
CA MET A 303 -19.76 5.98 8.96
C MET A 303 -18.85 5.69 7.76
N PHE A 304 -18.59 6.69 6.91
CA PHE A 304 -17.57 6.61 5.85
C PHE A 304 -16.25 7.25 6.29
N ALA A 305 -16.25 7.94 7.43
CA ALA A 305 -15.06 8.64 7.89
C ALA A 305 -14.07 7.66 8.53
N THR A 306 -12.82 7.66 8.04
CA THR A 306 -11.76 6.84 8.64
C THR A 306 -10.41 7.53 8.63
N ASN A 307 -9.55 7.07 9.53
CA ASN A 307 -8.13 7.37 9.58
C ASN A 307 -7.38 6.07 9.89
N GLU A 308 -7.23 5.21 8.88
CA GLU A 308 -6.55 3.93 9.00
C GLU A 308 -5.05 4.09 8.70
N THR A 309 -4.22 3.35 9.44
CA THR A 309 -2.79 3.30 9.13
C THR A 309 -2.55 2.22 8.09
N VAL A 310 -1.90 2.61 7.00
CA VAL A 310 -1.42 1.72 5.94
C VAL A 310 0.04 1.43 6.22
N GLU A 311 0.38 0.16 6.39
CA GLU A 311 1.74 -0.32 6.64
C GLU A 311 2.08 -1.39 5.61
N THR A 312 3.26 -1.31 5.00
CA THR A 312 3.80 -2.38 4.17
C THR A 312 5.18 -2.81 4.69
N ASP A 313 5.62 -3.99 4.26
CA ASP A 313 6.96 -4.52 4.52
C ASP A 313 7.45 -5.25 3.27
N LEU A 314 7.90 -4.44 2.31
CA LEU A 314 8.30 -4.92 1.00
C LEU A 314 9.71 -5.51 1.02
N LEU A 315 10.61 -4.99 1.86
CA LEU A 315 12.02 -5.39 1.88
C LEU A 315 12.40 -6.36 3.01
N GLY A 316 11.53 -6.56 4.02
CA GLY A 316 11.69 -7.54 5.11
C GLY A 316 12.40 -7.04 6.37
#